data_AF-A0A0K8W4U2-F1
#
_entry.id   AF-A0A0K8W4U2-F1
#
_cell.length_a   1.000
_cell.length_b   1.000
_cell.length_c   1.000
_cell.angle_alpha   90.00
_cell.angle_beta   90.00
_cell.angle_gamma   90.00
#
_symmetry.space_group_name_H-M   'P 1'
#
loop_
_entity.id
_entity.type
_entity.pdbx_description
1 polymer ?
#
loop_
_entity_poly.entity_id
_entity_poly.type
_entity_poly.pdbx_seq_one_letter_code
_entity_poly.pdbx_strand_id
1 'polypeptide(L)'
;MCSQEQTFRKWAPEVFKSACQIFNLDYAEGLDDAFHDDTLTASTVRMVPSQREGTIEQLLSKYHNKKVQRYKIKSAPRNLTKLAEDEKSTILVEIYAPGLDYEPGDHVGIFPANRTDIVNGVLKRLTGFEDPDEVLQIQVMRKKKTPNGTFNCWEPLEKLPAETPRALLTHFFDITTPPQQDLLNLLADFCDDNYDTERLQKLGTDSAAYEEWRQLHLPTLLTVLEQFHSCKPPAGLLFGYLMPLQSRFYSISSSPRKVINEIHLTVAIVKYKNQCGNERFGVCSNYLANMEAQAPLYFFVRSAPGFHLPKDTSEPMVLIGPGTGIAPFRSFWQELEVWRELKMQRSKVWLFFGCRTREMDLYTEEKALLEREKILDRVFLALSRDPETPKTYVQQQIEKEFDSFYQLIVKEKGHVYVCGDVTMAEDVYQTIRNCIAMKEQKTEADVEAFLLTLRHENRYHEDIFGITSHAGEARNKSTLRRGSRTLNAL
;
A
#
# COMPACT_ATOMS: atom_id res chain seq x y z
N MET A 1 3.35 -10.29 8.33
CA MET A 1 2.56 -11.37 7.71
C MET A 1 3.49 -12.54 7.40
N CYS A 2 4.03 -13.20 8.43
CA CYS A 2 4.77 -14.45 8.25
C CYS A 2 3.76 -15.61 8.32
N SER A 3 3.89 -16.60 7.46
CA SER A 3 3.08 -17.84 7.49
C SER A 3 1.57 -17.68 7.28
N GLN A 4 1.06 -16.60 6.68
CA GLN A 4 -0.39 -16.52 6.37
C GLN A 4 -0.84 -17.66 5.45
N GLU A 5 -0.05 -17.94 4.41
CA GLU A 5 -0.30 -19.04 3.49
C GLU A 5 -0.24 -20.40 4.21
N GLN A 6 0.78 -20.64 5.02
CA GLN A 6 0.88 -21.84 5.85
C GLN A 6 -0.31 -21.98 6.82
N THR A 7 -0.78 -20.88 7.39
CA THR A 7 -1.95 -20.88 8.27
C THR A 7 -3.19 -21.25 7.48
N PHE A 8 -3.36 -20.68 6.27
CA PHE A 8 -4.48 -21.00 5.38
C PHE A 8 -4.46 -22.46 4.92
N ARG A 9 -3.31 -22.98 4.49
CA ARG A 9 -3.14 -24.39 4.07
C ARG A 9 -3.42 -25.40 5.18
N LYS A 10 -3.20 -25.03 6.45
CA LYS A 10 -3.60 -25.85 7.60
C LYS A 10 -5.09 -25.72 7.90
N TRP A 11 -5.58 -24.49 7.90
CA TRP A 11 -6.96 -24.17 8.26
C TRP A 11 -7.98 -24.70 7.26
N ALA A 12 -7.73 -24.61 5.95
CA ALA A 12 -8.71 -24.94 4.92
C ALA A 12 -9.13 -26.43 4.94
N PRO A 13 -8.21 -27.42 4.97
CA PRO A 13 -8.57 -28.83 5.09
C PRO A 13 -9.27 -29.14 6.43
N GLU A 14 -8.82 -28.53 7.53
CA GLU A 14 -9.43 -28.71 8.86
C GLU A 14 -10.88 -28.24 8.89
N VAL A 15 -11.15 -27.04 8.36
CA VAL A 15 -12.52 -26.50 8.28
C VAL A 15 -13.39 -27.30 7.33
N PHE A 16 -12.86 -27.74 6.19
CA PHE A 16 -13.61 -28.60 5.27
C PHE A 16 -14.01 -29.92 5.95
N LYS A 17 -13.07 -30.56 6.65
CA LYS A 17 -13.35 -31.76 7.44
C LYS A 17 -14.40 -31.51 8.52
N SER A 18 -14.29 -30.41 9.26
CA SER A 18 -15.29 -30.01 10.26
C SER A 18 -16.67 -29.77 9.64
N ALA A 19 -16.73 -29.14 8.46
CA ALA A 19 -17.98 -28.92 7.75
C ALA A 19 -18.62 -30.25 7.31
N CYS A 20 -17.85 -31.18 6.74
CA CYS A 20 -18.36 -32.51 6.37
C CYS A 20 -18.96 -33.24 7.58
N GLN A 21 -18.32 -33.15 8.75
CA GLN A 21 -18.84 -33.73 9.99
C GLN A 21 -20.14 -33.06 10.46
N ILE A 22 -20.21 -31.72 10.46
CA ILE A 22 -21.40 -30.97 10.89
C ILE A 22 -22.60 -31.24 9.98
N PHE A 23 -22.37 -31.34 8.68
CA PHE A 23 -23.41 -31.54 7.67
C PHE A 23 -23.67 -33.00 7.33
N ASN A 24 -23.05 -33.96 8.03
CA ASN A 24 -23.14 -35.41 7.77
C ASN A 24 -22.87 -35.78 6.30
N LEU A 25 -21.83 -35.19 5.72
CA LEU A 25 -21.35 -35.52 4.38
C LEU A 25 -20.22 -36.55 4.50
N ASP A 26 -20.26 -37.57 3.64
CA ASP A 26 -19.18 -38.55 3.54
C ASP A 26 -17.90 -37.85 3.04
N TYR A 27 -16.87 -37.86 3.87
CA TYR A 27 -15.53 -37.43 3.46
C TYR A 27 -14.92 -38.54 2.59
N ALA A 28 -15.03 -38.40 1.26
CA ALA A 28 -14.31 -39.28 0.35
C ALA A 28 -12.80 -38.96 0.40
N GLU A 29 -11.97 -39.96 0.70
CA GLU A 29 -10.51 -39.85 0.54
C GLU A 29 -10.20 -39.46 -0.92
N GLY A 30 -9.54 -38.31 -1.12
CA GLY A 30 -9.26 -37.74 -2.46
C GLY A 30 -9.95 -36.41 -2.79
N LEU A 31 -10.78 -35.85 -1.89
CA LEU A 31 -11.36 -34.50 -2.07
C LEU A 31 -10.34 -33.35 -1.97
N ASP A 32 -9.11 -33.61 -1.51
CA ASP A 32 -8.01 -32.62 -1.59
C ASP A 32 -7.73 -32.20 -3.05
N ASP A 33 -7.92 -33.12 -4.01
CA ASP A 33 -7.78 -32.85 -5.44
C ASP A 33 -8.93 -31.98 -6.03
N ALA A 34 -10.06 -31.85 -5.32
CA ALA A 34 -11.16 -30.98 -5.77
C ALA A 34 -10.78 -29.49 -5.71
N PHE A 35 -9.76 -29.13 -4.92
CA PHE A 35 -9.16 -27.81 -4.93
C PHE A 35 -8.11 -27.65 -6.06
N HIS A 36 -7.77 -28.72 -6.79
CA HIS A 36 -6.72 -28.74 -7.82
C HIS A 36 -7.24 -28.84 -9.27
N ASP A 37 -8.55 -29.06 -9.50
CA ASP A 37 -9.14 -29.26 -10.84
C ASP A 37 -9.07 -28.00 -11.75
N ASP A 38 -8.71 -26.84 -11.18
CA ASP A 38 -8.48 -25.57 -11.91
C ASP A 38 -6.99 -25.23 -12.14
N THR A 39 -6.08 -26.16 -11.85
CA THR A 39 -4.63 -25.93 -12.05
C THR A 39 -4.33 -25.71 -13.54
N LEU A 40 -3.79 -24.55 -13.87
CA LEU A 40 -3.40 -24.23 -15.24
C LEU A 40 -2.14 -25.02 -15.63
N THR A 41 -2.12 -25.54 -16.85
CA THR A 41 -1.00 -26.30 -17.41
C THR A 41 -0.68 -25.78 -18.80
N ALA A 42 0.46 -26.17 -19.36
CA ALA A 42 0.85 -25.76 -20.71
C ALA A 42 -0.16 -26.22 -21.80
N SER A 43 -0.97 -27.25 -21.54
CA SER A 43 -1.99 -27.73 -22.49
C SER A 43 -3.35 -27.07 -22.28
N THR A 44 -3.60 -26.47 -21.11
CA THR A 44 -4.87 -25.81 -20.77
C THR A 44 -4.82 -24.29 -20.89
N VAL A 45 -3.69 -23.72 -21.29
CA VAL A 45 -3.52 -22.28 -21.53
C VAL A 45 -2.91 -22.03 -22.90
N ARG A 46 -3.42 -21.03 -23.62
CA ARG A 46 -2.83 -20.57 -24.89
C ARG A 46 -2.90 -19.05 -25.00
N MET A 47 -1.99 -18.49 -25.79
CA MET A 47 -2.07 -17.09 -26.23
C MET A 47 -2.41 -17.08 -27.72
N VAL A 48 -3.36 -16.23 -28.10
CA VAL A 48 -3.79 -16.10 -29.50
C VAL A 48 -3.73 -14.63 -29.91
N PRO A 49 -3.34 -14.31 -31.17
CA PRO A 49 -3.42 -12.96 -31.69
C PRO A 49 -4.81 -12.35 -31.50
N SER A 50 -4.85 -11.09 -31.09
CA SER A 50 -6.08 -10.37 -30.80
C SER A 50 -5.92 -8.87 -31.09
N GLN A 51 -6.95 -8.09 -30.78
CA GLN A 51 -6.93 -6.63 -30.88
C GLN A 51 -7.21 -6.01 -29.51
N ARG A 52 -6.62 -4.84 -29.25
CA ARG A 52 -6.88 -4.08 -28.04
C ARG A 52 -8.30 -3.52 -28.09
N GLU A 53 -9.09 -3.82 -27.06
CA GLU A 53 -10.44 -3.29 -26.90
C GLU A 53 -10.48 -2.22 -25.80
N GLY A 54 -10.21 -0.96 -26.18
CA GLY A 54 -10.35 0.20 -25.29
C GLY A 54 -9.03 0.84 -24.85
N THR A 55 -9.14 1.88 -24.03
CA THR A 55 -7.99 2.61 -23.47
C THR A 55 -7.50 1.98 -22.17
N ILE A 56 -6.26 2.28 -21.75
CA ILE A 56 -5.66 1.72 -20.52
C ILE A 56 -6.54 1.96 -19.29
N GLU A 57 -7.14 3.16 -19.14
CA GLU A 57 -8.05 3.45 -18.03
C GLU A 57 -9.32 2.60 -18.05
N GLN A 58 -9.86 2.26 -19.23
CA GLN A 58 -11.02 1.37 -19.36
C GLN A 58 -10.65 -0.07 -19.00
N LEU A 59 -9.47 -0.53 -19.44
CA LEU A 59 -8.97 -1.86 -19.14
C LEU A 59 -8.67 -2.03 -17.65
N LEU A 60 -7.97 -1.07 -17.03
CA LEU A 60 -7.72 -1.05 -15.58
C LEU A 60 -9.04 -0.98 -14.81
N SER A 61 -10.02 -0.20 -15.28
CA SER A 61 -11.34 -0.12 -14.66
C SER A 61 -12.05 -1.47 -14.62
N LYS A 62 -12.06 -2.19 -15.76
CA LYS A 62 -12.65 -3.52 -15.87
C LYS A 62 -11.89 -4.55 -15.02
N TYR A 63 -10.56 -4.54 -15.07
CA TYR A 63 -9.72 -5.50 -14.39
C TYR A 63 -9.82 -5.40 -12.86
N HIS A 64 -9.81 -4.18 -12.31
CA HIS A 64 -9.86 -3.94 -10.87
C HIS A 64 -11.26 -3.66 -10.32
N ASN A 65 -12.28 -3.56 -11.18
CA ASN A 65 -13.62 -3.11 -10.82
C ASN A 65 -13.58 -1.75 -10.07
N LYS A 66 -12.90 -0.77 -10.67
CA LYS A 66 -12.76 0.61 -10.15
C LYS A 66 -13.05 1.61 -11.25
N LYS A 67 -13.50 2.81 -10.90
CA LYS A 67 -13.69 3.90 -11.86
C LYS A 67 -12.35 4.62 -12.09
N VAL A 68 -11.48 4.01 -12.89
CA VAL A 68 -10.15 4.57 -13.19
C VAL A 68 -10.29 5.66 -14.24
N GLN A 69 -9.62 6.77 -14.00
CA GLN A 69 -9.57 7.92 -14.90
C GLN A 69 -8.12 8.25 -15.25
N ARG A 70 -7.95 8.87 -16.42
CA ARG A 70 -6.66 9.31 -16.94
C ARG A 70 -6.51 10.80 -16.73
N TYR A 71 -5.42 11.18 -16.07
CA TYR A 71 -5.01 12.57 -15.83
C TYR A 71 -3.55 12.77 -16.23
N LYS A 72 -3.01 13.97 -16.04
CA LYS A 72 -1.64 14.30 -16.42
C LYS A 72 -0.85 14.90 -15.28
N ILE A 73 0.43 14.56 -15.22
CA ILE A 73 1.37 15.21 -14.32
C ILE A 73 1.50 16.68 -14.74
N LYS A 74 1.28 17.61 -13.81
CA LYS A 74 1.33 19.06 -14.09
C LYS A 74 2.76 19.53 -14.31
N SER A 75 3.65 19.13 -13.42
CA SER A 75 5.06 19.53 -13.34
C SER A 75 5.91 18.32 -12.91
N ALA A 76 7.20 18.34 -13.21
CA ALA A 76 8.12 17.32 -12.71
C ALA A 76 8.07 17.31 -11.16
N PRO A 77 8.01 16.12 -10.52
CA PRO A 77 7.88 16.04 -9.06
C PRO A 77 8.98 16.80 -8.33
N ARG A 78 8.60 17.58 -7.33
CA ARG A 78 9.52 18.45 -6.59
C ARG A 78 9.95 17.82 -5.29
N ASN A 79 11.26 17.77 -5.01
CA ASN A 79 11.76 17.31 -3.72
C ASN A 79 11.40 18.31 -2.60
N LEU A 80 10.79 17.80 -1.53
CA LEU A 80 10.42 18.55 -0.32
C LEU A 80 11.47 18.47 0.78
N THR A 81 12.41 17.55 0.66
CA THR A 81 13.51 17.34 1.62
C THR A 81 14.80 17.98 1.11
N LYS A 82 15.58 18.60 2.00
CA LYS A 82 16.86 19.25 1.69
C LYS A 82 18.03 18.29 1.92
N LEU A 83 17.94 17.07 1.40
CA LEU A 83 18.95 16.03 1.56
C LEU A 83 19.72 15.79 0.25
N ALA A 84 20.86 15.09 0.35
CA ALA A 84 21.59 14.60 -0.81
C ALA A 84 20.77 13.55 -1.60
N GLU A 85 21.09 13.37 -2.89
CA GLU A 85 20.33 12.52 -3.84
C GLU A 85 20.17 11.05 -3.39
N ASP A 86 21.08 10.53 -2.58
CA ASP A 86 21.08 9.13 -2.11
C ASP A 86 20.31 8.89 -0.79
N GLU A 87 19.71 9.93 -0.21
CA GLU A 87 19.01 9.84 1.06
C GLU A 87 17.48 9.70 0.93
N LYS A 88 16.79 9.53 2.07
CA LYS A 88 15.33 9.38 2.12
C LYS A 88 14.63 10.65 1.62
N SER A 89 14.25 10.64 0.36
CA SER A 89 13.53 11.73 -0.29
C SER A 89 12.01 11.65 -0.08
N THR A 90 11.37 12.81 0.06
CA THR A 90 9.91 12.96 -0.06
C THR A 90 9.62 13.99 -1.14
N ILE A 91 8.72 13.68 -2.06
CA ILE A 91 8.38 14.54 -3.20
C ILE A 91 6.94 15.06 -3.10
N LEU A 92 6.71 16.23 -3.67
CA LEU A 92 5.40 16.75 -4.03
C LEU A 92 5.12 16.38 -5.48
N VAL A 93 4.00 15.69 -5.71
CA VAL A 93 3.49 15.38 -7.05
C VAL A 93 2.26 16.25 -7.29
N GLU A 94 2.29 17.07 -8.34
CA GLU A 94 1.17 17.92 -8.76
C GLU A 94 0.56 17.35 -10.04
N ILE A 95 -0.75 17.11 -10.03
CA ILE A 95 -1.47 16.45 -11.12
C ILE A 95 -2.57 17.40 -11.62
N TYR A 96 -2.62 17.63 -12.92
CA TYR A 96 -3.72 18.34 -13.57
C TYR A 96 -4.90 17.38 -13.76
N ALA A 97 -5.96 17.61 -12.99
CA ALA A 97 -7.15 16.78 -12.90
C ALA A 97 -8.44 17.61 -13.01
N PRO A 98 -8.76 18.17 -14.20
CA PRO A 98 -9.96 18.96 -14.39
C PRO A 98 -11.23 18.14 -14.23
N GLY A 99 -12.21 18.69 -13.52
CA GLY A 99 -13.50 18.04 -13.27
C GLY A 99 -13.44 16.84 -12.30
N LEU A 100 -12.30 16.62 -11.63
CA LEU A 100 -12.20 15.63 -10.56
C LEU A 100 -12.84 16.19 -9.29
N ASP A 101 -13.76 15.43 -8.72
CA ASP A 101 -14.41 15.74 -7.45
C ASP A 101 -13.73 14.97 -6.31
N TYR A 102 -13.37 15.68 -5.25
CA TYR A 102 -12.75 15.13 -4.04
C TYR A 102 -12.85 16.16 -2.90
N GLU A 103 -12.74 15.70 -1.65
CA GLU A 103 -12.70 16.58 -0.48
C GLU A 103 -11.36 16.48 0.29
N PRO A 104 -10.94 17.53 1.02
CA PRO A 104 -9.80 17.44 1.93
C PRO A 104 -9.95 16.25 2.89
N GLY A 105 -8.94 15.38 2.91
CA GLY A 105 -8.95 14.12 3.66
C GLY A 105 -9.17 12.85 2.81
N ASP A 106 -9.65 12.97 1.58
CA ASP A 106 -9.79 11.83 0.65
C ASP A 106 -8.44 11.25 0.20
N HIS A 107 -8.49 10.06 -0.42
CA HIS A 107 -7.33 9.37 -0.99
C HIS A 107 -7.43 9.22 -2.50
N VAL A 108 -6.28 9.04 -3.15
CA VAL A 108 -6.19 8.50 -4.52
C VAL A 108 -5.59 7.11 -4.53
N GLY A 109 -6.14 6.21 -5.34
CA GLY A 109 -5.55 4.93 -5.69
C GLY A 109 -4.82 5.01 -7.02
N ILE A 110 -3.49 5.21 -7.00
CA ILE A 110 -2.66 5.31 -8.21
C ILE A 110 -2.32 3.91 -8.75
N PHE A 111 -2.54 3.68 -10.03
CA PHE A 111 -2.02 2.49 -10.74
C PHE A 111 -0.64 2.80 -11.32
N PRO A 112 0.44 2.20 -10.78
CA PRO A 112 1.79 2.46 -11.27
C PRO A 112 2.11 1.62 -12.50
N ALA A 113 3.27 1.90 -13.11
CA ALA A 113 3.91 1.01 -14.08
C ALA A 113 5.15 0.36 -13.46
N ASN A 114 5.36 -0.94 -13.71
CA ASN A 114 6.62 -1.59 -13.43
C ASN A 114 7.75 -0.99 -14.28
N ARG A 115 8.97 -0.96 -13.72
CA ARG A 115 10.14 -0.42 -14.43
C ARG A 115 10.44 -1.24 -15.69
N THR A 116 10.83 -0.53 -16.74
CA THR A 116 11.08 -1.09 -18.07
C THR A 116 12.23 -2.10 -18.07
N ASP A 117 13.26 -1.91 -17.25
CA ASP A 117 14.38 -2.84 -17.11
C ASP A 117 13.92 -4.20 -16.54
N ILE A 118 13.06 -4.18 -15.51
CA ILE A 118 12.51 -5.40 -14.92
C ILE A 118 11.60 -6.11 -15.93
N VAL A 119 10.69 -5.38 -16.60
CA VAL A 119 9.79 -5.94 -17.60
C VAL A 119 10.57 -6.58 -18.74
N ASN A 120 11.56 -5.87 -19.30
CA ASN A 120 12.41 -6.39 -20.37
C ASN A 120 13.22 -7.61 -19.94
N GLY A 121 13.73 -7.61 -18.71
CA GLY A 121 14.45 -8.74 -18.14
C GLY A 121 13.55 -9.99 -18.07
N VAL A 122 12.32 -9.84 -17.57
CA VAL A 122 11.36 -10.97 -17.49
C VAL A 122 11.04 -11.49 -18.89
N LEU A 123 10.66 -10.60 -19.83
CA LEU A 123 10.28 -10.99 -21.19
C LEU A 123 11.37 -11.81 -21.90
N LYS A 124 12.65 -11.50 -21.70
CA LYS A 124 13.79 -12.24 -22.27
C LYS A 124 13.89 -13.70 -21.80
N ARG A 125 13.21 -14.04 -20.71
CA ARG A 125 13.25 -15.36 -20.07
C ARG A 125 12.00 -16.20 -20.37
N LEU A 126 10.97 -15.60 -20.98
CA LEU A 126 9.71 -16.28 -21.27
C LEU A 126 9.71 -16.89 -22.67
N THR A 127 8.85 -17.89 -22.85
CA THR A 127 8.58 -18.53 -24.14
C THR A 127 7.10 -18.40 -24.52
N GLY A 128 6.73 -18.82 -25.74
CA GLY A 128 5.33 -18.91 -26.18
C GLY A 128 4.78 -17.67 -26.92
N PHE A 129 5.62 -16.69 -27.23
CA PHE A 129 5.32 -15.59 -28.17
C PHE A 129 6.57 -15.27 -29.01
N GLU A 130 6.37 -14.75 -30.22
CA GLU A 130 7.48 -14.30 -31.09
C GLU A 130 7.82 -12.83 -30.86
N ASP A 131 6.78 -11.99 -30.75
CA ASP A 131 6.90 -10.54 -30.51
C ASP A 131 6.25 -10.16 -29.16
N PRO A 132 7.00 -9.62 -28.18
CA PRO A 132 6.43 -9.14 -26.91
C PRO A 132 5.52 -7.90 -27.05
N ASP A 133 5.48 -7.30 -28.24
CA ASP A 133 4.68 -6.12 -28.59
C ASP A 133 3.48 -6.46 -29.50
N GLU A 134 3.24 -7.74 -29.80
CA GLU A 134 2.00 -8.21 -30.42
C GLU A 134 0.87 -8.29 -29.38
N VAL A 135 -0.33 -7.85 -29.74
CA VAL A 135 -1.50 -7.93 -28.86
C VAL A 135 -2.02 -9.37 -28.85
N LEU A 136 -2.01 -9.98 -27.66
CA LEU A 136 -2.43 -11.37 -27.46
C LEU A 136 -3.59 -11.44 -26.46
N GLN A 137 -4.52 -12.36 -26.70
CA GLN A 137 -5.53 -12.77 -25.74
C GLN A 137 -5.10 -14.08 -25.09
N ILE A 138 -4.97 -14.08 -23.78
CA ILE A 138 -4.78 -15.33 -23.01
C ILE A 138 -6.12 -16.03 -22.91
N GLN A 139 -6.14 -17.31 -23.28
CA GLN A 139 -7.30 -18.19 -23.17
C GLN A 139 -6.97 -19.40 -22.32
N VAL A 140 -7.95 -19.82 -21.52
CA VAL A 140 -7.90 -21.04 -20.70
C VAL A 140 -8.94 -22.04 -21.18
N MET A 141 -8.60 -23.32 -21.12
CA MET A 141 -9.52 -24.40 -21.45
C MET A 141 -10.43 -24.70 -20.25
N ARG A 142 -11.74 -24.59 -20.43
CA ARG A 142 -12.75 -24.92 -19.42
C ARG A 142 -13.67 -26.04 -19.90
N LYS A 143 -14.08 -26.91 -18.99
CA LYS A 143 -15.07 -27.96 -19.24
C LYS A 143 -16.48 -27.40 -19.04
N LYS A 144 -17.28 -27.31 -20.10
CA LYS A 144 -18.70 -26.93 -20.01
C LYS A 144 -19.59 -28.15 -19.97
N LYS A 145 -20.44 -28.24 -18.95
CA LYS A 145 -21.50 -29.25 -18.85
C LYS A 145 -22.75 -28.73 -19.55
N THR A 146 -23.27 -29.52 -20.49
CA THR A 146 -24.56 -29.29 -21.14
C THR A 146 -25.43 -30.54 -20.98
N PRO A 147 -26.76 -30.46 -21.22
CA PRO A 147 -27.63 -31.64 -21.23
C PRO A 147 -27.15 -32.76 -22.17
N ASN A 148 -26.35 -32.42 -23.20
CA ASN A 148 -25.82 -33.35 -24.20
C ASN A 148 -24.41 -33.87 -23.87
N GLY A 149 -23.88 -33.57 -22.69
CA GLY A 149 -22.55 -34.01 -22.24
C GLY A 149 -21.60 -32.86 -21.88
N THR A 150 -20.35 -33.24 -21.57
CA THR A 150 -19.28 -32.31 -21.19
C THR A 150 -18.34 -32.12 -22.37
N PHE A 151 -18.03 -30.88 -22.74
CA PHE A 151 -17.04 -30.56 -23.78
C PHE A 151 -16.07 -29.47 -23.32
N ASN A 152 -14.89 -29.44 -23.95
CA ASN A 152 -13.86 -28.43 -23.67
C ASN A 152 -14.08 -27.20 -24.56
N CYS A 153 -14.04 -26.01 -23.97
CA CYS A 153 -14.07 -24.75 -24.68
C CYS A 153 -12.93 -23.84 -24.24
N TRP A 154 -12.35 -23.10 -25.18
CA TRP A 154 -11.38 -22.06 -24.90
C TRP A 154 -12.10 -20.76 -24.61
N GLU A 155 -11.78 -20.15 -23.47
CA GLU A 155 -12.37 -18.89 -23.03
C GLU A 155 -11.27 -17.91 -22.62
N PRO A 156 -11.45 -16.59 -22.82
CA PRO A 156 -10.54 -15.61 -22.28
C PRO A 156 -10.29 -15.81 -20.77
N LEU A 157 -9.03 -15.69 -20.33
CA LEU A 157 -8.72 -15.70 -18.91
C LEU A 157 -9.48 -14.55 -18.23
N GLU A 158 -10.25 -14.88 -17.20
CA GLU A 158 -11.25 -13.97 -16.65
C GLU A 158 -10.64 -12.64 -16.22
N LYS A 159 -11.30 -11.53 -16.59
CA LYS A 159 -10.94 -10.13 -16.33
C LYS A 159 -9.67 -9.63 -17.01
N LEU A 160 -8.78 -10.50 -17.50
CA LEU A 160 -7.55 -10.07 -18.16
C LEU A 160 -7.83 -9.55 -19.58
N PRO A 161 -7.38 -8.34 -19.93
CA PRO A 161 -7.59 -7.79 -21.27
C PRO A 161 -6.67 -8.41 -22.32
N ALA A 162 -7.07 -8.34 -23.58
CA ALA A 162 -6.17 -8.57 -24.71
C ALA A 162 -5.17 -7.42 -24.80
N GLU A 163 -3.89 -7.71 -24.55
CA GLU A 163 -2.81 -6.73 -24.50
C GLU A 163 -1.48 -7.37 -24.91
N THR A 164 -0.47 -6.53 -25.11
CA THR A 164 0.90 -7.03 -25.35
C THR A 164 1.47 -7.66 -24.08
N PRO A 165 2.26 -8.76 -24.17
CA PRO A 165 2.99 -9.29 -23.03
C PRO A 165 3.74 -8.21 -22.24
N ARG A 166 4.33 -7.24 -22.94
CA ARG A 166 4.95 -6.05 -22.32
C ARG A 166 3.94 -5.25 -21.51
N ALA A 167 2.82 -4.84 -22.08
CA ALA A 167 1.82 -4.03 -21.37
C ALA A 167 1.21 -4.76 -20.17
N LEU A 168 0.98 -6.08 -20.28
CA LEU A 168 0.52 -6.92 -19.17
C LEU A 168 1.50 -6.88 -17.99
N LEU A 169 2.80 -7.11 -18.25
CA LEU A 169 3.83 -7.03 -17.21
C LEU A 169 4.07 -5.60 -16.71
N THR A 170 3.83 -4.57 -17.53
CA THR A 170 4.00 -3.18 -17.13
C THR A 170 2.88 -2.70 -16.21
N HIS A 171 1.61 -3.02 -16.51
CA HIS A 171 0.45 -2.37 -15.89
C HIS A 171 -0.48 -3.31 -15.10
N PHE A 172 -0.48 -4.61 -15.39
CA PHE A 172 -1.50 -5.52 -14.87
C PHE A 172 -0.97 -6.54 -13.87
N PHE A 173 0.30 -6.94 -13.94
CA PHE A 173 0.87 -7.96 -13.06
C PHE A 173 1.92 -7.43 -12.08
N ASP A 174 1.92 -7.96 -10.86
CA ASP A 174 2.97 -7.75 -9.88
C ASP A 174 4.13 -8.70 -10.14
N ILE A 175 5.27 -8.13 -10.57
CA ILE A 175 6.52 -8.86 -10.83
C ILE A 175 7.60 -8.57 -9.79
N THR A 176 7.26 -7.85 -8.72
CA THR A 176 8.22 -7.35 -7.72
C THR A 176 8.03 -7.94 -6.34
N THR A 177 6.81 -8.35 -6.00
CA THR A 177 6.55 -9.13 -4.77
C THR A 177 7.21 -10.51 -4.90
N PRO A 178 7.86 -11.03 -3.83
CA PRO A 178 8.42 -12.38 -3.85
C PRO A 178 7.43 -13.44 -4.34
N PRO A 179 7.81 -14.23 -5.37
CA PRO A 179 6.98 -15.31 -5.88
C PRO A 179 6.55 -16.27 -4.76
N GLN A 180 5.27 -16.63 -4.75
CA GLN A 180 4.72 -17.60 -3.80
C GLN A 180 5.21 -19.01 -4.11
N GLN A 181 5.13 -19.91 -3.12
CA GLN A 181 5.64 -21.28 -3.24
C GLN A 181 5.02 -22.06 -4.41
N ASP A 182 3.73 -21.85 -4.71
CA ASP A 182 3.08 -22.52 -5.86
C ASP A 182 3.65 -22.06 -7.19
N LEU A 183 3.96 -20.77 -7.32
CA LEU A 183 4.65 -20.25 -8.49
C LEU A 183 6.07 -20.82 -8.59
N LEU A 184 6.78 -21.02 -7.48
CA LEU A 184 8.11 -21.66 -7.50
C LEU A 184 8.03 -23.12 -7.94
N ASN A 185 7.02 -23.88 -7.47
CA ASN A 185 6.78 -25.25 -7.93
C ASN A 185 6.49 -25.28 -9.44
N LEU A 186 5.61 -24.39 -9.93
CA LEU A 186 5.33 -24.26 -11.36
C LEU A 186 6.60 -23.99 -12.17
N LEU A 187 7.45 -23.07 -11.71
CA LEU A 187 8.68 -22.69 -12.41
C LEU A 187 9.68 -23.86 -12.50
N ALA A 188 9.67 -24.77 -11.53
CA ALA A 188 10.57 -25.93 -11.53
C ALA A 188 10.34 -26.87 -12.73
N ASP A 189 9.09 -26.99 -13.20
CA ASP A 189 8.73 -27.83 -14.34
C ASP A 189 9.28 -27.31 -15.68
N PHE A 190 9.80 -26.08 -15.70
CA PHE A 190 10.32 -25.42 -16.90
C PHE A 190 11.82 -25.16 -16.85
N CYS A 191 12.55 -25.89 -15.99
CA CYS A 191 13.99 -25.86 -15.90
C CYS A 191 14.64 -26.94 -16.77
N ASP A 192 15.62 -26.56 -17.58
CA ASP A 192 16.44 -27.51 -18.36
C ASP A 192 17.50 -28.23 -17.48
N ASP A 193 17.86 -27.68 -16.32
CA ASP A 193 18.91 -28.19 -15.43
C ASP A 193 18.32 -28.76 -14.13
N ASN A 194 18.72 -30.00 -13.78
CA ASN A 194 18.21 -30.70 -12.61
C ASN A 194 18.52 -29.97 -11.30
N TYR A 195 19.67 -29.27 -11.22
CA TYR A 195 20.04 -28.54 -10.01
C TYR A 195 19.10 -27.34 -9.75
N ASP A 196 18.72 -26.61 -10.80
CA ASP A 196 17.71 -25.55 -10.70
C ASP A 196 16.33 -26.12 -10.32
N THR A 197 15.91 -27.23 -10.95
CA THR A 197 14.64 -27.92 -10.67
C THR A 197 14.53 -28.31 -9.19
N GLU A 198 15.52 -29.04 -8.67
CA GLU A 198 15.50 -29.52 -7.28
C GLU A 198 15.48 -28.36 -6.28
N ARG A 199 16.18 -27.26 -6.56
CA ARG A 199 16.19 -26.08 -5.69
C ARG A 199 14.87 -25.33 -5.71
N LEU A 200 14.25 -25.15 -6.87
CA LEU A 200 12.92 -24.53 -6.96
C LEU A 200 11.86 -25.38 -6.27
N GLN A 201 11.86 -26.70 -6.48
CA GLN A 201 10.98 -27.64 -5.78
C GLN A 201 11.17 -27.59 -4.27
N LYS A 202 12.43 -27.55 -3.80
CA LYS A 202 12.72 -27.38 -2.37
C LYS A 202 12.11 -26.08 -1.83
N LEU A 203 12.29 -24.95 -2.52
CA LEU A 203 11.68 -23.68 -2.09
C LEU A 203 10.13 -23.72 -2.17
N GLY A 204 9.56 -24.41 -3.15
CA GLY A 204 8.12 -24.54 -3.30
C GLY A 204 7.45 -25.51 -2.30
N THR A 205 8.21 -26.40 -1.68
CA THR A 205 7.68 -27.40 -0.72
C THR A 205 8.11 -27.15 0.72
N ASP A 206 9.39 -26.81 0.95
CA ASP A 206 9.94 -26.50 2.26
C ASP A 206 9.66 -25.03 2.63
N SER A 207 8.58 -24.88 3.39
CA SER A 207 8.12 -23.64 3.99
C SER A 207 9.18 -22.88 4.82
N ALA A 208 10.08 -23.58 5.51
CA ALA A 208 11.13 -22.93 6.31
C ALA A 208 12.25 -22.41 5.41
N ALA A 209 12.70 -23.23 4.46
CA ALA A 209 13.70 -22.82 3.48
C ALA A 209 13.22 -21.64 2.62
N TYR A 210 11.95 -21.64 2.22
CA TYR A 210 11.34 -20.52 1.51
C TYR A 210 11.35 -19.22 2.32
N GLU A 211 10.95 -19.28 3.59
CA GLU A 211 10.91 -18.11 4.46
C GLU A 211 12.29 -17.49 4.68
N GLU A 212 13.31 -18.33 4.89
CA GLU A 212 14.70 -17.90 5.00
C GLU A 212 15.18 -17.24 3.70
N TRP A 213 15.02 -17.93 2.57
CA TRP A 213 15.41 -17.42 1.26
C TRP A 213 14.69 -16.09 0.92
N ARG A 214 13.39 -16.01 1.19
CA ARG A 214 12.58 -14.82 0.93
C ARG A 214 13.04 -13.64 1.78
N GLN A 215 13.31 -13.84 3.07
CA GLN A 215 13.74 -12.77 3.98
C GLN A 215 15.14 -12.25 3.63
N LEU A 216 16.04 -13.15 3.24
CA LEU A 216 17.41 -12.82 2.87
C LEU A 216 17.45 -12.02 1.56
N HIS A 217 16.78 -12.52 0.51
CA HIS A 217 16.93 -11.99 -0.85
C HIS A 217 15.85 -10.97 -1.25
N LEU A 218 14.65 -11.06 -0.67
CA LEU A 218 13.44 -10.34 -1.11
C LEU A 218 13.33 -10.32 -2.65
N PRO A 219 13.28 -11.50 -3.30
CA PRO A 219 13.46 -11.63 -4.73
C PRO A 219 12.24 -11.09 -5.49
N THR A 220 12.48 -10.47 -6.64
CA THR A 220 11.48 -10.19 -7.67
C THR A 220 11.37 -11.39 -8.63
N LEU A 221 10.34 -11.44 -9.48
CA LEU A 221 10.23 -12.47 -10.52
C LEU A 221 11.48 -12.51 -11.41
N LEU A 222 11.99 -11.35 -11.82
CA LEU A 222 13.21 -11.26 -12.64
C LEU A 222 14.40 -11.92 -11.93
N THR A 223 14.67 -11.53 -10.68
CA THR A 223 15.81 -12.09 -9.93
C THR A 223 15.69 -13.60 -9.70
N VAL A 224 14.47 -14.14 -9.62
CA VAL A 224 14.27 -15.60 -9.61
C VAL A 224 14.67 -16.20 -10.95
N LEU A 225 14.17 -15.66 -12.07
CA LEU A 225 14.49 -16.15 -13.42
C LEU A 225 15.96 -15.96 -13.82
N GLU A 226 16.66 -15.01 -13.19
CA GLU A 226 18.11 -14.82 -13.31
C GLU A 226 18.89 -15.80 -12.43
N GLN A 227 18.42 -16.06 -11.19
CA GLN A 227 19.03 -17.01 -10.27
C GLN A 227 18.93 -18.45 -10.78
N PHE A 228 17.80 -18.81 -11.40
CA PHE A 228 17.52 -20.13 -11.97
C PHE A 228 17.55 -20.03 -13.51
N HIS A 229 18.76 -19.95 -14.06
CA HIS A 229 18.97 -19.58 -15.47
C HIS A 229 18.49 -20.63 -16.48
N SER A 230 18.25 -21.87 -16.05
CA SER A 230 17.65 -22.90 -16.91
C SER A 230 16.13 -22.79 -17.03
N CYS A 231 15.47 -22.02 -16.15
CA CYS A 231 14.02 -21.84 -16.13
C CYS A 231 13.51 -20.97 -17.29
N LYS A 232 12.64 -21.51 -18.16
CA LYS A 232 12.07 -20.83 -19.34
C LYS A 232 10.56 -21.06 -19.47
N PRO A 233 9.74 -20.51 -18.55
CA PRO A 233 8.31 -20.79 -18.52
C PRO A 233 7.56 -20.18 -19.71
N PRO A 234 6.52 -20.85 -20.25
CA PRO A 234 5.60 -20.25 -21.22
C PRO A 234 4.85 -19.07 -20.61
N ALA A 235 4.84 -17.92 -21.31
CA ALA A 235 4.30 -16.67 -20.79
C ALA A 235 2.80 -16.77 -20.45
N GLY A 236 2.00 -17.40 -21.33
CA GLY A 236 0.57 -17.57 -21.11
C GLY A 236 0.26 -18.29 -19.80
N LEU A 237 1.01 -19.36 -19.51
CA LEU A 237 0.89 -20.11 -18.27
C LEU A 237 1.32 -19.27 -17.07
N LEU A 238 2.51 -18.66 -17.14
CA LEU A 238 3.03 -17.81 -16.06
C LEU A 238 2.05 -16.69 -15.70
N PHE A 239 1.48 -15.99 -16.69
CA PHE A 239 0.52 -14.91 -16.49
C PHE A 239 -0.77 -15.37 -15.80
N GLY A 240 -1.13 -16.65 -15.92
CA GLY A 240 -2.24 -17.25 -15.17
C GLY A 240 -1.99 -17.37 -13.66
N TYR A 241 -0.73 -17.33 -13.22
CA TYR A 241 -0.32 -17.43 -11.81
C TYR A 241 0.15 -16.11 -11.20
N LEU A 242 0.36 -15.06 -12.01
CA LEU A 242 0.81 -13.77 -11.50
C LEU A 242 -0.33 -13.03 -10.78
N MET A 243 0.01 -12.42 -9.66
CA MET A 243 -0.92 -11.58 -8.93
C MET A 243 -1.17 -10.25 -9.67
N PRO A 244 -2.38 -9.68 -9.57
CA PRO A 244 -2.67 -8.37 -10.14
C PRO A 244 -1.84 -7.25 -9.49
N LEU A 245 -1.31 -6.33 -10.30
CA LEU A 245 -0.62 -5.13 -9.83
C LEU A 245 -1.62 -4.18 -9.15
N GLN A 246 -1.54 -4.09 -7.83
CA GLN A 246 -2.48 -3.27 -7.05
C GLN A 246 -2.23 -1.76 -7.18
N SER A 247 -3.28 -0.96 -7.10
CA SER A 247 -3.15 0.49 -6.90
C SER A 247 -2.53 0.80 -5.53
N ARG A 248 -1.76 1.88 -5.42
CA ARG A 248 -1.24 2.38 -4.14
C ARG A 248 -2.00 3.63 -3.70
N PHE A 249 -2.41 3.65 -2.44
CA PHE A 249 -3.16 4.76 -1.86
C PHE A 249 -2.23 5.87 -1.36
N TYR A 250 -2.62 7.10 -1.63
CA TYR A 250 -1.99 8.31 -1.10
C TYR A 250 -3.08 9.27 -0.61
N SER A 251 -2.92 9.82 0.60
CA SER A 251 -3.78 10.90 1.09
C SER A 251 -3.55 12.15 0.26
N ILE A 252 -4.63 12.80 -0.15
CA ILE A 252 -4.59 14.00 -0.97
C ILE A 252 -4.06 15.16 -0.14
N SER A 253 -3.07 15.88 -0.66
CA SER A 253 -2.38 16.98 0.02
C SER A 253 -2.70 18.36 -0.56
N SER A 254 -3.89 18.51 -1.16
CA SER A 254 -4.41 19.77 -1.69
C SER A 254 -5.90 19.95 -1.40
N SER A 255 -6.37 21.18 -1.23
CA SER A 255 -7.81 21.49 -1.28
C SER A 255 -8.24 21.80 -2.72
N PRO A 256 -9.37 21.24 -3.20
CA PRO A 256 -9.88 21.53 -4.54
C PRO A 256 -10.34 23.00 -4.68
N ARG A 257 -10.61 23.68 -3.56
CA ARG A 257 -10.99 25.10 -3.52
C ARG A 257 -9.77 26.03 -3.55
N LYS A 258 -8.62 25.55 -3.09
CA LYS A 258 -7.36 26.31 -3.13
C LYS A 258 -6.60 26.14 -4.45
N VAL A 259 -6.58 24.93 -5.00
CA VAL A 259 -5.93 24.63 -6.28
C VAL A 259 -6.93 24.04 -7.27
N ILE A 260 -7.45 24.89 -8.15
CA ILE A 260 -8.51 24.53 -9.10
C ILE A 260 -7.98 23.56 -10.16
N ASN A 261 -8.73 22.49 -10.45
CA ASN A 261 -8.39 21.45 -11.42
C ASN A 261 -7.08 20.71 -11.11
N GLU A 262 -6.65 20.68 -9.85
CA GLU A 262 -5.40 20.06 -9.43
C GLU A 262 -5.59 19.14 -8.24
N ILE A 263 -4.73 18.12 -8.17
CA ILE A 263 -4.62 17.21 -7.04
C ILE A 263 -3.15 16.99 -6.71
N HIS A 264 -2.80 17.16 -5.44
CA HIS A 264 -1.42 17.11 -4.97
C HIS A 264 -1.22 15.90 -4.08
N LEU A 265 -0.04 15.28 -4.15
CA LEU A 265 0.34 14.15 -3.30
C LEU A 265 1.68 14.42 -2.61
N THR A 266 1.81 13.99 -1.35
CA THR A 266 3.08 13.99 -0.60
C THR A 266 3.60 12.56 -0.52
N VAL A 267 4.66 12.25 -1.26
CA VAL A 267 5.09 10.86 -1.52
C VAL A 267 6.49 10.62 -0.96
N ALA A 268 6.62 9.72 0.03
CA ALA A 268 7.92 9.23 0.47
C ALA A 268 8.49 8.22 -0.54
N ILE A 269 9.73 8.41 -0.97
CA ILE A 269 10.40 7.51 -1.89
C ILE A 269 10.89 6.28 -1.14
N VAL A 270 10.29 5.13 -1.47
CA VAL A 270 10.68 3.85 -0.87
C VAL A 270 11.89 3.31 -1.63
N LYS A 271 13.05 3.35 -0.97
CA LYS A 271 14.30 2.71 -1.37
C LYS A 271 14.89 2.00 -0.14
N TYR A 272 15.26 0.75 -0.28
CA TYR A 272 15.89 -0.03 0.80
C TYR A 272 16.85 -1.07 0.23
N LYS A 273 17.76 -1.59 1.06
CA LYS A 273 18.62 -2.72 0.68
C LYS A 273 18.08 -4.01 1.30
N ASN A 274 18.13 -5.11 0.57
CA ASN A 274 17.91 -6.44 1.16
C ASN A 274 19.11 -6.83 2.05
N GLN A 275 19.05 -7.99 2.69
CA GLN A 275 20.15 -8.46 3.56
C GLN A 275 21.43 -8.78 2.78
N CYS A 276 21.33 -9.03 1.48
CA CYS A 276 22.46 -9.20 0.56
C CYS A 276 23.06 -7.86 0.07
N GLY A 277 22.52 -6.71 0.48
CA GLY A 277 22.98 -5.39 0.06
C GLY A 277 22.44 -4.90 -1.29
N ASN A 278 21.60 -5.66 -2.00
CA ASN A 278 20.99 -5.22 -3.25
C ASN A 278 19.89 -4.20 -3.00
N GLU A 279 19.83 -3.16 -3.84
CA GLU A 279 18.81 -2.13 -3.75
C GLU A 279 17.44 -2.64 -4.24
N ARG A 280 16.41 -2.23 -3.52
CA ARG A 280 15.00 -2.50 -3.80
C ARG A 280 14.24 -1.18 -3.77
N PHE A 281 13.33 -1.04 -4.72
CA PHE A 281 12.58 0.18 -4.98
C PHE A 281 11.09 -0.10 -4.83
N GLY A 282 10.36 0.75 -4.12
CA GLY A 282 8.90 0.68 -4.12
C GLY A 282 8.36 1.07 -5.50
N VAL A 283 7.51 0.23 -6.07
CA VAL A 283 6.99 0.39 -7.44
C VAL A 283 6.35 1.75 -7.65
N CYS A 284 5.31 2.08 -6.87
CA CYS A 284 4.54 3.31 -7.10
C CYS A 284 5.30 4.60 -6.74
N SER A 285 6.07 4.60 -5.64
CA SER A 285 6.81 5.80 -5.24
C SER A 285 7.90 6.17 -6.25
N ASN A 286 8.62 5.17 -6.78
CA ASN A 286 9.65 5.41 -7.79
C ASN A 286 9.03 5.67 -9.17
N TYR A 287 7.90 5.03 -9.49
CA TYR A 287 7.12 5.39 -10.68
C TYR A 287 6.77 6.87 -10.67
N LEU A 288 6.20 7.39 -9.57
CA LEU A 288 5.84 8.80 -9.43
C LEU A 288 7.06 9.73 -9.44
N ALA A 289 8.18 9.35 -8.81
CA ALA A 289 9.40 10.18 -8.79
C ALA A 289 10.03 10.40 -10.16
N ASN A 290 9.87 9.44 -11.07
CA ASN A 290 10.45 9.50 -12.42
C ASN A 290 9.44 9.99 -13.47
N MET A 291 8.30 10.54 -13.05
CA MET A 291 7.33 11.11 -13.98
C MET A 291 7.81 12.44 -14.56
N GLU A 292 7.56 12.63 -15.85
CA GLU A 292 7.78 13.91 -16.54
C GLU A 292 6.48 14.71 -16.59
N ALA A 293 6.59 16.03 -16.80
CA ALA A 293 5.44 16.87 -17.05
C ALA A 293 4.63 16.35 -18.25
N GLN A 294 3.30 16.46 -18.18
CA GLN A 294 2.35 15.94 -19.16
C GLN A 294 2.26 14.41 -19.29
N ALA A 295 3.08 13.64 -18.57
CA ALA A 295 2.98 12.19 -18.56
C ALA A 295 1.59 11.72 -18.05
N PRO A 296 1.00 10.68 -18.66
CA PRO A 296 -0.30 10.17 -18.25
C PRO A 296 -0.22 9.46 -16.90
N LEU A 297 -1.22 9.70 -16.05
CA LEU A 297 -1.38 9.03 -14.77
C LEU A 297 -2.79 8.45 -14.66
N TYR A 298 -2.90 7.22 -14.14
CA TYR A 298 -4.16 6.49 -14.03
C TYR A 298 -4.50 6.27 -12.56
N PHE A 299 -5.64 6.80 -12.11
CA PHE A 299 -6.07 6.63 -10.73
C PHE A 299 -7.57 6.79 -10.56
N PHE A 300 -8.05 6.49 -9.35
CA PHE A 300 -9.40 6.77 -8.89
C PHE A 300 -9.34 7.45 -7.52
N VAL A 301 -10.36 8.25 -7.19
CA VAL A 301 -10.53 8.82 -5.84
C VAL A 301 -11.29 7.82 -4.96
N ARG A 302 -10.86 7.71 -3.71
CA ARG A 302 -11.55 6.97 -2.66
C ARG A 302 -11.91 7.97 -1.57
N SER A 303 -13.21 8.19 -1.38
CA SER A 303 -13.69 9.08 -0.34
C SER A 303 -13.41 8.52 1.07
N ALA A 304 -13.04 9.41 1.98
CA ALA A 304 -12.73 9.12 3.37
C ALA A 304 -13.56 10.02 4.31
N PRO A 305 -14.90 9.85 4.39
CA PRO A 305 -15.77 10.74 5.17
C PRO A 305 -15.46 10.76 6.67
N GLY A 306 -14.86 9.69 7.20
CA GLY A 306 -14.38 9.64 8.58
C GLY A 306 -13.11 10.46 8.83
N PHE A 307 -12.52 11.07 7.82
CA PHE A 307 -11.30 11.87 7.88
C PHE A 307 -11.46 13.24 7.19
N HIS A 308 -12.69 13.74 7.07
CA HIS A 308 -12.97 15.10 6.57
C HIS A 308 -12.90 16.14 7.69
N LEU A 309 -12.78 17.41 7.29
CA LEU A 309 -12.89 18.54 8.21
C LEU A 309 -14.27 18.58 8.90
N PRO A 310 -14.37 19.16 10.12
CA PRO A 310 -15.65 19.33 10.79
C PRO A 310 -16.58 20.25 10.00
N LYS A 311 -17.89 20.04 10.13
CA LYS A 311 -18.89 20.88 9.46
C LYS A 311 -19.00 22.26 10.09
N ASP A 312 -18.81 22.36 11.40
CA ASP A 312 -18.78 23.63 12.11
C ASP A 312 -17.35 24.20 12.06
N THR A 313 -17.20 25.35 11.41
CA THR A 313 -15.89 26.01 11.22
C THR A 313 -15.32 26.65 12.48
N SER A 314 -16.01 26.53 13.62
CA SER A 314 -15.55 26.97 14.94
C SER A 314 -14.99 25.84 15.81
N GLU A 315 -15.21 24.57 15.44
CA GLU A 315 -14.74 23.43 16.22
C GLU A 315 -13.19 23.35 16.19
N PRO A 316 -12.52 23.28 17.36
CA PRO A 316 -11.07 23.16 17.40
C PRO A 316 -10.55 21.86 16.79
N MET A 317 -9.33 21.87 16.27
CA MET A 317 -8.70 20.71 15.65
C MET A 317 -7.27 20.52 16.13
N VAL A 318 -6.90 19.28 16.42
CA VAL A 318 -5.52 18.86 16.67
C VAL A 318 -5.10 17.85 15.61
N LEU A 319 -4.10 18.23 14.81
CA LEU A 319 -3.58 17.47 13.68
C LEU A 319 -2.26 16.82 14.07
N ILE A 320 -2.16 15.50 14.03
CA ILE A 320 -0.99 14.72 14.47
C ILE A 320 -0.51 13.85 13.32
N GLY A 321 0.63 14.19 12.72
CA GLY A 321 1.08 13.49 11.51
C GLY A 321 2.56 13.65 11.19
N PRO A 322 3.45 12.81 11.74
CA PRO A 322 4.86 12.85 11.39
C PRO A 322 5.14 12.33 9.97
N GLY A 323 6.21 12.84 9.35
CA GLY A 323 6.63 12.47 8.00
C GLY A 323 5.51 12.69 6.97
N THR A 324 5.24 11.70 6.13
CA THR A 324 4.15 11.78 5.14
C THR A 324 2.75 11.78 5.76
N GLY A 325 2.62 11.56 7.08
CA GLY A 325 1.35 11.76 7.80
C GLY A 325 0.85 13.21 7.76
N ILE A 326 1.69 14.16 7.35
CA ILE A 326 1.28 15.55 7.12
C ILE A 326 0.44 15.74 5.84
N ALA A 327 0.41 14.75 4.94
CA ALA A 327 -0.22 14.86 3.63
C ALA A 327 -1.67 15.37 3.68
N PRO A 328 -2.62 14.73 4.38
CA PRO A 328 -4.00 15.22 4.42
C PRO A 328 -4.10 16.57 5.14
N PHE A 329 -3.25 16.86 6.12
CA PHE A 329 -3.26 18.13 6.84
C PHE A 329 -2.88 19.32 5.95
N ARG A 330 -2.09 19.08 4.91
CA ARG A 330 -1.89 20.09 3.88
C ARG A 330 -3.15 20.45 3.12
N SER A 331 -3.99 19.46 2.79
CA SER A 331 -5.32 19.75 2.22
C SER A 331 -6.21 20.52 3.20
N PHE A 332 -6.13 20.19 4.49
CA PHE A 332 -6.90 20.86 5.54
C PHE A 332 -6.50 22.32 5.68
N TRP A 333 -5.22 22.65 5.85
CA TRP A 333 -4.84 24.06 6.03
C TRP A 333 -5.06 24.88 4.75
N GLN A 334 -4.95 24.29 3.56
CA GLN A 334 -5.33 24.96 2.33
C GLN A 334 -6.82 25.28 2.29
N GLU A 335 -7.66 24.39 2.83
CA GLU A 335 -9.08 24.62 2.98
C GLU A 335 -9.36 25.72 4.02
N LEU A 336 -8.63 25.72 5.13
CA LEU A 336 -8.71 26.77 6.16
C LEU A 336 -8.29 28.14 5.62
N GLU A 337 -7.27 28.22 4.75
CA GLU A 337 -6.93 29.45 4.04
C GLU A 337 -8.13 30.01 3.26
N VAL A 338 -8.86 29.14 2.54
CA VAL A 338 -10.09 29.53 1.81
C VAL A 338 -11.16 30.00 2.80
N TRP A 339 -11.36 29.30 3.92
CA TRP A 339 -12.31 29.74 4.96
C TRP A 339 -11.93 31.09 5.54
N ARG A 340 -10.64 31.40 5.67
CA ARG A 340 -10.19 32.71 6.14
C ARG A 340 -10.49 33.81 5.12
N GLU A 341 -10.20 33.56 3.85
CA GLU A 341 -10.51 34.49 2.75
C GLU A 341 -12.02 34.81 2.71
N LEU A 342 -12.86 33.83 3.04
CA LEU A 342 -14.31 33.96 3.17
C LEU A 342 -14.79 34.49 4.54
N LYS A 343 -13.89 34.81 5.47
CA LYS A 343 -14.18 35.25 6.86
C LYS A 343 -15.02 34.26 7.68
N MET A 344 -14.88 32.97 7.38
CA MET A 344 -15.56 31.85 8.03
C MET A 344 -14.67 31.08 9.01
N GLN A 345 -13.35 31.21 8.91
CA GLN A 345 -12.44 30.49 9.80
C GLN A 345 -12.53 31.01 11.24
N ARG A 346 -12.91 30.11 12.17
CA ARG A 346 -13.02 30.41 13.62
C ARG A 346 -12.37 29.35 14.51
N SER A 347 -12.05 28.19 13.96
CA SER A 347 -11.45 27.04 14.64
C SER A 347 -10.03 27.34 15.13
N LYS A 348 -9.71 26.90 16.35
CA LYS A 348 -8.32 26.79 16.81
C LYS A 348 -7.68 25.54 16.23
N VAL A 349 -6.50 25.65 15.60
CA VAL A 349 -5.86 24.53 14.89
C VAL A 349 -4.43 24.32 15.35
N TRP A 350 -4.16 23.16 15.93
CA TRP A 350 -2.83 22.78 16.42
C TRP A 350 -2.25 21.68 15.55
N LEU A 351 -0.96 21.79 15.20
CA LEU A 351 -0.24 20.80 14.41
C LEU A 351 0.91 20.19 15.22
N PHE A 352 0.88 18.88 15.42
CA PHE A 352 2.00 18.07 15.92
C PHE A 352 2.65 17.35 14.76
N PHE A 353 3.80 17.85 14.33
CA PHE A 353 4.60 17.29 13.25
C PHE A 353 5.89 16.69 13.78
N GLY A 354 6.38 15.63 13.12
CA GLY A 354 7.64 15.01 13.48
C GLY A 354 8.43 14.52 12.27
N CYS A 355 9.76 14.65 12.33
CA CYS A 355 10.68 14.17 11.31
C CYS A 355 12.00 13.70 11.94
N ARG A 356 12.98 13.29 11.12
CA ARG A 356 14.27 12.83 11.63
C ARG A 356 15.16 14.00 12.02
N THR A 357 15.37 14.91 11.08
CA THR A 357 16.22 16.09 11.21
C THR A 357 15.49 17.30 10.62
N ARG A 358 16.01 18.50 10.88
CA ARG A 358 15.40 19.75 10.38
C ARG A 358 15.32 19.82 8.85
N GLU A 359 16.23 19.18 8.12
CA GLU A 359 16.25 19.12 6.65
C GLU A 359 15.12 18.27 6.05
N MET A 360 14.51 17.41 6.88
CA MET A 360 13.34 16.61 6.54
C MET A 360 12.03 17.25 7.00
N ASP A 361 12.06 18.51 7.44
CA ASP A 361 10.88 19.24 7.85
C ASP A 361 10.01 19.59 6.62
N LEU A 362 8.96 18.82 6.40
CA LEU A 362 8.10 18.98 5.22
C LEU A 362 7.26 20.26 5.34
N TYR A 363 7.19 21.03 4.25
CA TYR A 363 6.39 22.26 4.17
C TYR A 363 6.78 23.33 5.21
N THR A 364 8.06 23.43 5.61
CA THR A 364 8.54 24.40 6.62
C THR A 364 8.06 25.83 6.35
N GLU A 365 8.23 26.32 5.12
CA GLU A 365 7.88 27.69 4.76
C GLU A 365 6.36 27.93 4.79
N GLU A 366 5.57 26.97 4.28
CA GLU A 366 4.10 27.03 4.38
C GLU A 366 3.65 27.07 5.84
N LYS A 367 4.16 26.16 6.69
CA LYS A 367 3.80 26.13 8.12
C LYS A 367 4.16 27.41 8.86
N ALA A 368 5.34 27.98 8.59
CA ALA A 368 5.77 29.23 9.20
C ALA A 368 4.88 30.42 8.80
N LEU A 369 4.41 30.44 7.54
CA LEU A 369 3.44 31.43 7.09
C LEU A 369 2.11 31.24 7.82
N LEU A 370 1.56 30.02 7.82
CA LEU A 370 0.27 29.69 8.43
C LEU A 370 0.22 30.01 9.93
N GLU A 371 1.34 29.83 10.66
CA GLU A 371 1.43 30.15 12.09
C GLU A 371 1.46 31.67 12.34
N ARG A 372 2.19 32.43 11.51
CA ARG A 372 2.18 33.90 11.54
C ARG A 372 0.78 34.45 11.29
N GLU A 373 0.09 33.79 10.38
CA GLU A 373 -1.23 34.13 9.88
C GLU A 373 -2.40 33.62 10.75
N LYS A 374 -2.09 32.91 11.84
CA LYS A 374 -3.07 32.32 12.77
C LYS A 374 -4.09 31.40 12.09
N ILE A 375 -3.69 30.79 10.97
CA ILE A 375 -4.43 29.65 10.40
C ILE A 375 -4.09 28.39 11.19
N LEU A 376 -2.83 28.23 11.55
CA LEU A 376 -2.37 27.32 12.59
C LEU A 376 -2.06 28.15 13.85
N ASP A 377 -2.72 27.86 14.96
CA ASP A 377 -2.48 28.58 16.22
C ASP A 377 -1.15 28.20 16.84
N ARG A 378 -0.75 26.94 16.66
CA ARG A 378 0.46 26.33 17.22
C ARG A 378 1.00 25.25 16.31
N VAL A 379 2.31 25.25 16.06
CA VAL A 379 3.02 24.16 15.40
C VAL A 379 4.10 23.58 16.33
N PHE A 380 3.99 22.29 16.63
CA PHE A 380 4.97 21.55 17.42
C PHE A 380 5.80 20.65 16.52
N LEU A 381 7.12 20.78 16.58
CA LEU A 381 8.05 19.93 15.85
C LEU A 381 8.75 18.94 16.78
N ALA A 382 8.71 17.65 16.41
CA ALA A 382 9.47 16.59 17.07
C ALA A 382 10.61 16.09 16.15
N LEU A 383 11.84 16.18 16.63
CA LEU A 383 13.04 15.73 15.90
C LEU A 383 13.59 14.45 16.53
N SER A 384 13.62 13.36 15.76
CA SER A 384 13.96 12.04 16.30
C SER A 384 15.44 11.66 16.17
N ARG A 385 16.23 12.36 15.34
CA ARG A 385 17.64 12.05 15.06
C ARG A 385 18.49 13.29 14.79
N ASP A 386 18.03 14.45 15.20
CA ASP A 386 18.74 15.69 15.03
C ASP A 386 19.90 15.76 16.05
N PRO A 387 21.12 16.13 15.64
CA PRO A 387 22.29 16.09 16.53
C PRO A 387 22.25 17.17 17.61
N GLU A 388 21.49 18.25 17.42
CA GLU A 388 21.43 19.39 18.35
C GLU A 388 20.34 19.22 19.41
N THR A 389 19.42 18.27 19.22
CA THR A 389 18.25 18.11 20.09
C THR A 389 18.07 16.66 20.58
N PRO A 390 17.56 16.45 21.81
CA PRO A 390 17.22 15.11 22.27
C PRO A 390 16.19 14.46 21.36
N LYS A 391 16.35 13.15 21.12
CA LYS A 391 15.42 12.33 20.36
C LYS A 391 13.99 12.50 20.89
N THR A 392 13.15 13.11 20.07
CA THR A 392 11.77 13.48 20.41
C THR A 392 10.81 12.95 19.34
N TYR A 393 9.68 12.41 19.79
CA TYR A 393 8.54 11.99 18.97
C TYR A 393 7.29 12.82 19.27
N VAL A 394 6.27 12.73 18.41
CA VAL A 394 5.05 13.55 18.52
C VAL A 394 4.29 13.31 19.83
N GLN A 395 4.23 12.06 20.31
CA GLN A 395 3.59 11.72 21.58
C GLN A 395 4.25 12.41 22.79
N GLN A 396 5.57 12.59 22.76
CA GLN A 396 6.28 13.31 23.82
C GLN A 396 5.99 14.82 23.79
N GLN A 397 5.68 15.39 22.62
CA GLN A 397 5.22 16.77 22.54
C GLN A 397 3.77 16.91 23.06
N ILE A 398 2.92 15.92 22.78
CA ILE A 398 1.56 15.86 23.31
C ILE A 398 1.59 15.78 24.85
N GLU A 399 2.45 14.96 25.44
CA GLU A 399 2.61 14.84 26.90
C GLU A 399 2.98 16.19 27.54
N LYS A 400 3.91 16.93 26.93
CA LYS A 400 4.35 18.24 27.44
C LYS A 400 3.25 19.30 27.41
N GLU A 401 2.41 19.26 26.38
CA GLU A 401 1.35 20.25 26.14
C GLU A 401 -0.03 19.75 26.56
N PHE A 402 -0.08 18.65 27.32
CA PHE A 402 -1.30 17.88 27.51
C PHE A 402 -2.41 18.68 28.18
N ASP A 403 -2.07 19.62 29.07
CA ASP A 403 -3.08 20.43 29.74
C ASP A 403 -3.90 21.28 28.76
N SER A 404 -3.22 21.90 27.79
CA SER A 404 -3.85 22.70 26.74
C SER A 404 -4.50 21.82 25.68
N PHE A 405 -3.88 20.69 25.33
CA PHE A 405 -4.48 19.69 24.45
C PHE A 405 -5.81 19.19 25.01
N TYR A 406 -5.85 18.83 26.30
CA TYR A 406 -7.04 18.36 26.99
C TYR A 406 -8.14 19.44 27.00
N GLN A 407 -7.78 20.71 27.22
CA GLN A 407 -8.75 21.81 27.14
C GLN A 407 -9.43 21.87 25.76
N LEU A 408 -8.65 21.81 24.67
CA LEU A 408 -9.17 21.84 23.31
C LEU A 408 -10.10 20.66 23.01
N ILE A 409 -9.67 19.44 23.33
CA ILE A 409 -10.39 18.23 22.92
C ILE A 409 -11.59 17.93 23.83
N VAL A 410 -11.44 18.13 25.14
CA VAL A 410 -12.45 17.70 26.11
C VAL A 410 -13.39 18.85 26.48
N LYS A 411 -12.86 20.05 26.76
CA LYS A 411 -13.70 21.18 27.21
C LYS A 411 -14.29 21.96 26.05
N GLU A 412 -13.52 22.15 24.98
CA GLU A 412 -13.96 22.86 23.78
C GLU A 412 -14.52 21.91 22.69
N LYS A 413 -14.63 20.61 23.01
CA LYS A 413 -15.16 19.56 22.12
C LYS A 413 -14.45 19.48 20.76
N GLY A 414 -13.15 19.76 20.72
CA GLY A 414 -12.37 19.68 19.49
C GLY A 414 -12.20 18.27 18.92
N HIS A 415 -11.68 18.22 17.70
CA HIS A 415 -11.38 17.03 16.92
C HIS A 415 -9.89 16.66 16.99
N VAL A 416 -9.59 15.37 17.04
CA VAL A 416 -8.23 14.82 16.94
C VAL A 416 -8.11 14.06 15.64
N TYR A 417 -7.13 14.43 14.82
CA TYR A 417 -6.79 13.72 13.59
C TYR A 417 -5.40 13.13 13.69
N VAL A 418 -5.28 11.82 13.50
CA VAL A 418 -4.01 11.09 13.53
C VAL A 418 -3.76 10.47 12.17
N CYS A 419 -2.63 10.78 11.55
CA CYS A 419 -2.28 10.26 10.23
C CYS A 419 -0.83 9.75 10.18
N GLY A 420 -0.63 8.57 9.59
CA GLY A 420 0.71 8.04 9.32
C GLY A 420 0.88 6.56 9.64
N ASP A 421 2.01 6.22 10.28
CA ASP A 421 2.39 4.84 10.58
C ASP A 421 1.51 4.21 11.69
N VAL A 422 1.20 2.93 11.56
CA VAL A 422 0.37 2.19 12.53
C VAL A 422 0.97 2.14 13.94
N THR A 423 2.30 2.04 14.05
CA THR A 423 2.98 2.04 15.36
C THR A 423 2.90 3.42 16.00
N MET A 424 3.06 4.47 15.19
CA MET A 424 2.94 5.85 15.66
C MET A 424 1.53 6.17 16.15
N ALA A 425 0.49 5.73 15.42
CA ALA A 425 -0.88 5.94 15.83
C ALA A 425 -1.23 5.22 17.14
N GLU A 426 -0.75 3.98 17.31
CA GLU A 426 -0.87 3.25 18.58
C GLU A 426 -0.17 4.00 19.73
N ASP A 427 1.07 4.46 19.53
CA ASP A 427 1.81 5.21 20.55
C ASP A 427 1.08 6.51 20.93
N VAL A 428 0.53 7.24 19.96
CA VAL A 428 -0.27 8.46 20.20
C VAL A 428 -1.55 8.14 20.97
N TYR A 429 -2.28 7.09 20.57
CA TYR A 429 -3.48 6.63 21.27
C TYR A 429 -3.19 6.32 22.73
N GLN A 430 -2.13 5.54 22.98
CA GLN A 430 -1.71 5.15 24.33
C GLN A 430 -1.29 6.35 25.18
N THR A 431 -0.54 7.29 24.61
CA THR A 431 -0.16 8.51 25.31
C THR A 431 -1.38 9.35 25.70
N ILE A 432 -2.32 9.60 24.77
CA ILE A 432 -3.54 10.35 25.08
C ILE A 432 -4.33 9.65 26.19
N ARG A 433 -4.48 8.32 26.10
CA ARG A 433 -5.16 7.50 27.11
C ARG A 433 -4.53 7.67 28.50
N ASN A 434 -3.21 7.52 28.59
CA ASN A 434 -2.48 7.61 29.86
C ASN A 434 -2.59 9.01 30.47
N CYS A 435 -2.46 10.05 29.65
CA CYS A 435 -2.56 11.43 30.13
C CYS A 435 -3.98 11.78 30.61
N ILE A 436 -5.04 11.30 29.94
CA ILE A 436 -6.42 11.47 30.40
C ILE A 436 -6.63 10.74 31.73
N ALA A 437 -6.14 9.50 31.85
CA ALA A 437 -6.24 8.71 33.09
C ALA A 437 -5.66 9.46 34.29
N MET A 438 -4.44 10.01 34.11
CA MET A 438 -3.75 10.77 35.15
C MET A 438 -4.50 12.06 35.52
N LYS A 439 -4.98 12.81 34.51
CA LYS A 439 -5.62 14.12 34.73
C LYS A 439 -6.99 14.00 35.38
N GLU A 440 -7.78 13.00 35.01
CA GLU A 440 -9.14 12.78 35.50
C GLU A 440 -9.19 11.86 36.75
N GLN A 441 -8.07 11.28 37.15
CA GLN A 441 -7.99 10.23 38.19
C GLN A 441 -8.98 9.08 37.93
N LYS A 442 -9.13 8.72 36.66
CA LYS A 442 -10.07 7.70 36.17
C LYS A 442 -9.43 6.32 36.08
N THR A 443 -10.25 5.28 36.17
CA THR A 443 -9.78 3.90 35.91
C THR A 443 -9.52 3.70 34.42
N GLU A 444 -8.74 2.68 34.06
CA GLU A 444 -8.50 2.35 32.65
C GLU A 444 -9.80 2.13 31.86
N ALA A 445 -10.80 1.48 32.49
CA ALA A 445 -12.09 1.22 31.87
C ALA A 445 -12.86 2.51 31.56
N ASP A 446 -12.83 3.49 32.48
CA ASP A 446 -13.51 4.78 32.29
C ASP A 446 -12.87 5.60 31.17
N VAL A 447 -11.55 5.53 31.03
CA VAL A 447 -10.82 6.22 29.95
C VAL A 447 -11.10 5.57 28.60
N GLU A 448 -11.17 4.23 28.54
CA GLU A 448 -11.51 3.53 27.30
C GLU A 448 -12.94 3.88 26.86
N ALA A 449 -13.91 3.91 27.78
CA ALA A 449 -15.27 4.37 27.49
C ALA A 449 -15.30 5.83 26.99
N PHE A 450 -14.45 6.69 27.55
CA PHE A 450 -14.32 8.08 27.10
C PHE A 450 -13.75 8.20 25.68
N LEU A 451 -12.67 7.47 25.35
CA LEU A 451 -12.08 7.48 24.00
C LEU A 451 -13.02 6.87 22.96
N LEU A 452 -13.76 5.82 23.34
CA LEU A 452 -14.84 5.28 22.51
C LEU A 452 -15.93 6.33 22.26
N THR A 453 -16.27 7.14 23.27
CA THR A 453 -17.23 8.25 23.09
C THR A 453 -16.71 9.27 22.06
N LEU A 454 -15.43 9.64 22.09
CA LEU A 454 -14.85 10.54 21.08
C LEU A 454 -14.95 9.95 19.66
N ARG A 455 -14.71 8.65 19.50
CA ARG A 455 -14.87 7.96 18.21
C ARG A 455 -16.33 7.91 17.77
N HIS A 456 -17.26 7.61 18.68
CA HIS A 456 -18.70 7.59 18.41
C HIS A 456 -19.26 8.97 18.04
N GLU A 457 -18.74 10.03 18.66
CA GLU A 457 -19.06 11.43 18.32
C GLU A 457 -18.38 11.90 17.02
N ASN A 458 -17.60 11.05 16.36
CA ASN A 458 -16.82 11.39 15.16
C ASN A 458 -15.88 12.58 15.39
N ARG A 459 -15.18 12.57 16.54
CA ARG A 459 -14.17 13.58 16.94
C ARG A 459 -12.77 13.03 17.10
N TYR A 460 -12.57 11.73 16.87
CA TYR A 460 -11.26 11.09 16.82
C TYR A 460 -11.13 10.33 15.50
N HIS A 461 -10.21 10.78 14.65
CA HIS A 461 -10.08 10.38 13.26
C HIS A 461 -8.70 9.76 13.03
N GLU A 462 -8.64 8.65 12.30
CA GLU A 462 -7.40 7.93 11.99
C GLU A 462 -7.28 7.67 10.48
N ASP A 463 -6.13 8.01 9.90
CA ASP A 463 -5.74 7.68 8.52
C ASP A 463 -4.39 6.96 8.52
N ILE A 464 -4.42 5.62 8.52
CA ILE A 464 -3.26 4.77 8.83
C ILE A 464 -2.73 4.04 7.59
N PHE A 465 -1.45 4.23 7.28
CA PHE A 465 -0.79 3.73 6.07
C PHE A 465 -0.24 2.29 6.17
N GLY A 466 -0.39 1.66 7.34
CA GLY A 466 0.29 0.41 7.70
C GLY A 466 1.70 0.64 8.26
N ILE A 467 2.59 -0.36 8.11
CA ILE A 467 3.98 -0.30 8.61
C ILE A 467 4.85 0.39 7.56
N THR A 468 5.17 1.66 7.79
CA THR A 468 5.99 2.52 6.94
C THR A 468 7.27 2.98 7.65
N SER A 469 7.22 3.10 8.97
CA SER A 469 8.35 3.46 9.82
C SER A 469 9.04 2.20 10.34
N HIS A 470 10.38 2.20 10.36
CA HIS A 470 11.18 1.10 10.91
C HIS A 470 10.89 -0.29 10.31
N ALA A 471 10.41 -0.41 9.06
CA ALA A 471 10.01 -1.70 8.48
C ALA A 471 11.06 -2.84 8.62
N GLY A 472 12.37 -2.53 8.57
CA GLY A 472 13.44 -3.51 8.85
C GLY A 472 13.54 -3.91 10.33
N GLU A 473 13.50 -2.96 11.25
CA GLU A 473 13.58 -3.20 12.71
C GLU A 473 12.28 -3.79 13.28
N ALA A 474 11.12 -3.36 12.78
CA ALA A 474 9.80 -3.83 13.16
C ALA A 474 9.57 -5.28 12.69
N ARG A 475 10.02 -5.63 11.48
CA ARG A 475 10.04 -7.03 11.01
C ARG A 475 10.91 -7.89 11.94
N ASN A 476 12.14 -7.45 12.26
CA ASN A 476 13.04 -8.19 13.15
C ASN A 476 12.48 -8.33 14.58
N LYS A 477 11.90 -7.27 15.17
CA LYS A 477 11.28 -7.33 16.50
C LYS A 477 10.07 -8.27 16.55
N SER A 478 9.28 -8.35 15.49
CA SER A 478 8.14 -9.27 15.40
C SER A 478 8.58 -10.75 15.35
N THR A 479 9.71 -11.02 14.68
CA THR A 479 10.35 -12.34 14.62
C THR A 479 10.96 -12.73 15.97
N LEU A 480 11.69 -11.80 16.61
CA LEU A 480 12.32 -12.00 17.93
C LEU A 480 11.29 -12.21 19.06
N ARG A 481 10.19 -11.44 19.09
CA ARG A 481 9.10 -11.63 20.08
C ARG A 481 8.42 -13.00 19.97
N ARG A 482 8.45 -13.64 18.80
CA ARG A 482 7.89 -14.99 18.62
C ARG A 482 8.87 -16.08 19.00
N GLY A 483 10.17 -15.96 18.66
CA GLY A 483 11.20 -16.89 19.12
C GLY A 483 11.28 -17.01 20.64
N SER A 484 11.03 -15.91 21.36
CA SER A 484 10.99 -15.91 22.83
C SER A 484 9.69 -16.47 23.43
N ARG A 485 8.61 -16.61 22.64
CA ARG A 485 7.35 -17.26 23.09
C ARG A 485 7.36 -18.77 22.85
N THR A 486 8.09 -19.26 21.84
CA THR A 486 8.28 -20.70 21.63
C THR A 486 9.27 -21.34 22.63
N LEU A 487 10.18 -20.55 23.23
CA LEU A 487 11.10 -21.03 24.27
C LEU A 487 10.49 -21.09 25.68
N ASN A 488 9.32 -20.47 25.90
CA ASN A 488 8.60 -20.51 27.19
C ASN A 488 7.38 -21.45 27.15
N ALA A 489 7.28 -22.31 26.13
CA ALA A 489 6.24 -23.33 25.98
C ALA A 489 6.85 -24.72 25.69
N LEU A 490 7.98 -25.02 26.32
CA LEU A 490 8.53 -26.36 26.53
C LEU A 490 8.82 -26.55 28.01
#